data_AF-A0A520Q6G2-F1
#
_entry.id   AF-A0A520Q6G2-F1
#
_cell.length_a   1.000
_cell.length_b   1.000
_cell.length_c   1.000
_cell.angle_alpha   90.00
_cell.angle_beta   90.00
_cell.angle_gamma   90.00
#
_symmetry.space_group_name_H-M   'P 1'
#
loop_
_entity.id
_entity.type
_entity.pdbx_description
1 polymer ?
#
loop_
_entity_poly.entity_id
_entity_poly.type
_entity_poly.pdbx_seq_one_letter_code
_entity_poly.pdbx_strand_id
1 'polypeptide(L)'
;MTPRTALNALLSSEDFYALEDRLRRVSAFHILGIETREISHAALLAWLLDPHASHGMGSEPLRRFILLAARMDTSGLMLDPVDIDQLDLGDALTQTEQWIDVPGTDRRRRLDILVSASLSGEPDARAVLVLEYKVDATEGDDQTADYARWAATQSLRFGEREVLPLQVYLCPVVSDDRAPAPPFVTIGYDAYLGWADGVSRLEKTAQAAVLLDEWRACLQVRNDVVDEEQEELTAKLEEDHAEALEVLRGLGRPELAAYQHVMDQHAEALSQLGVRIGRRGGLSKGYSGTIALTREVLQAGLNEELWSIGGGGGSLRAVFLPFVRQVASWEGSKERLSGLRMQLFAERPKNGRFRIVVEVVGDLRGGDREASLAIRLRHADAIRAALEAVDPGLPFRAKATCVRFDVEVPAIDKVEGDTDEAAAAYRPALEQVAARVTGVEAVLIDWCASVLPKLLENEDEPT
;
A
#
# COMPACT_ATOMS: atom_id res chain seq x y z
N MET A 1 -8.53 -14.72 -34.61
CA MET A 1 -9.72 -13.89 -34.31
C MET A 1 -9.44 -12.39 -34.53
N THR A 2 -10.44 -11.53 -34.84
CA THR A 2 -10.24 -10.05 -34.95
C THR A 2 -10.39 -9.36 -33.59
N PRO A 3 -9.85 -8.13 -33.37
CA PRO A 3 -10.03 -7.42 -32.09
C PRO A 3 -11.49 -7.21 -31.70
N ARG A 4 -12.35 -6.88 -32.68
CA ARG A 4 -13.80 -6.76 -32.48
C ARG A 4 -14.45 -8.07 -32.07
N THR A 5 -14.06 -9.18 -32.71
CA THR A 5 -14.59 -10.51 -32.38
C THR A 5 -14.15 -10.95 -30.99
N ALA A 6 -12.90 -10.65 -30.60
CA ALA A 6 -12.35 -10.94 -29.28
C ALA A 6 -13.08 -10.14 -28.19
N LEU A 7 -13.28 -8.82 -28.40
CA LEU A 7 -14.08 -8.00 -27.50
C LEU A 7 -15.51 -8.52 -27.40
N ASN A 8 -16.16 -8.88 -28.51
CA ASN A 8 -17.51 -9.43 -28.47
C ASN A 8 -17.60 -10.73 -27.68
N ALA A 9 -16.60 -11.61 -27.76
CA ALA A 9 -16.58 -12.87 -27.00
C ALA A 9 -16.55 -12.61 -25.50
N LEU A 10 -15.66 -11.73 -25.04
CA LEU A 10 -15.57 -11.35 -23.62
C LEU A 10 -16.81 -10.60 -23.14
N LEU A 11 -17.28 -9.61 -23.91
CA LEU A 11 -18.45 -8.80 -23.55
C LEU A 11 -19.78 -9.56 -23.64
N SER A 12 -19.78 -10.80 -24.14
CA SER A 12 -20.95 -11.68 -24.12
C SER A 12 -20.88 -12.72 -22.99
N SER A 13 -19.81 -12.73 -22.19
CA SER A 13 -19.59 -13.68 -21.10
C SER A 13 -20.23 -13.18 -19.80
N GLU A 14 -21.07 -14.01 -19.17
CA GLU A 14 -21.63 -13.72 -17.85
C GLU A 14 -20.52 -13.66 -16.78
N ASP A 15 -19.51 -14.52 -16.87
CA ASP A 15 -18.37 -14.51 -15.95
C ASP A 15 -17.54 -13.22 -16.06
N PHE A 16 -17.47 -12.63 -17.26
CA PHE A 16 -16.78 -11.35 -17.47
C PHE A 16 -17.51 -10.20 -16.78
N TYR A 17 -18.85 -10.19 -16.83
CA TYR A 17 -19.66 -9.23 -16.09
C TYR A 17 -19.62 -9.48 -14.57
N ALA A 18 -19.59 -10.74 -14.13
CA ALA A 18 -19.43 -11.07 -12.72
C ALA A 18 -18.09 -10.57 -12.17
N LEU A 19 -16.99 -10.78 -12.91
CA LEU A 19 -15.68 -10.22 -12.58
C LEU A 19 -15.72 -8.68 -12.57
N GLU A 20 -16.36 -8.07 -13.55
CA GLU A 20 -16.49 -6.62 -13.65
C GLU A 20 -17.29 -6.02 -12.48
N ASP A 21 -18.40 -6.62 -12.08
CA ASP A 21 -19.20 -6.18 -10.92
C ASP A 21 -18.42 -6.36 -9.60
N ARG A 22 -17.61 -7.41 -9.49
CA ARG A 22 -16.72 -7.64 -8.35
C ARG A 22 -15.66 -6.56 -8.24
N LEU A 23 -15.01 -6.22 -9.36
CA LEU A 23 -13.97 -5.18 -9.45
C LEU A 23 -14.55 -3.76 -9.29
N ARG A 24 -15.79 -3.54 -9.75
CA ARG A 24 -16.51 -2.26 -9.61
C ARG A 24 -17.18 -2.09 -8.26
N ARG A 25 -17.02 -3.00 -7.31
CA ARG A 25 -17.65 -2.92 -5.99
C ARG A 25 -17.01 -1.80 -5.16
N VAL A 26 -17.41 -0.58 -5.46
CA VAL A 26 -17.09 0.63 -4.70
C VAL A 26 -17.89 0.56 -3.40
N SER A 27 -17.21 0.27 -2.29
CA SER A 27 -17.87 0.23 -0.99
C SER A 27 -18.43 1.60 -0.60
N ALA A 28 -19.41 1.62 0.29
CA ALA A 28 -19.95 2.84 0.88
C ALA A 28 -18.87 3.74 1.48
N PHE A 29 -17.74 3.18 1.94
CA PHE A 29 -16.60 3.94 2.45
C PHE A 29 -15.96 4.80 1.36
N HIS A 30 -15.78 4.24 0.16
CA HIS A 30 -15.27 4.97 -1.01
C HIS A 30 -16.29 6.01 -1.50
N ILE A 31 -17.59 5.69 -1.45
CA ILE A 31 -18.66 6.64 -1.83
C ILE A 31 -18.65 7.85 -0.88
N LEU A 32 -18.44 7.61 0.41
CA LEU A 32 -18.42 8.62 1.46
C LEU A 32 -17.06 9.35 1.58
N GLY A 33 -16.02 8.90 0.88
CA GLY A 33 -14.67 9.46 0.96
C GLY A 33 -14.00 9.24 2.32
N ILE A 34 -14.26 8.10 2.96
CA ILE A 34 -13.73 7.72 4.29
C ILE A 34 -12.85 6.46 4.25
N GLU A 35 -12.53 5.95 3.06
CA GLU A 35 -11.74 4.74 2.83
C GLU A 35 -10.30 4.83 3.35
N THR A 36 -9.76 6.05 3.48
CA THR A 36 -8.44 6.32 4.06
C THR A 36 -8.53 6.90 5.48
N ARG A 37 -9.73 7.09 6.02
CA ARG A 37 -9.93 7.84 7.27
C ARG A 37 -9.81 6.91 8.48
N GLU A 38 -8.63 6.89 9.10
CA GLU A 38 -8.29 6.07 10.28
C GLU A 38 -9.38 6.09 11.36
N ILE A 39 -9.87 7.28 11.73
CA ILE A 39 -10.92 7.46 12.74
C ILE A 39 -12.20 6.67 12.39
N SER A 40 -12.61 6.65 11.12
CA SER A 40 -13.81 5.94 10.69
C SER A 40 -13.64 4.43 10.78
N HIS A 41 -12.46 3.92 10.46
CA HIS A 41 -12.13 2.50 10.57
C HIS A 41 -12.00 2.06 12.03
N ALA A 42 -11.32 2.85 12.86
CA ALA A 42 -11.19 2.61 14.30
C ALA A 42 -12.57 2.62 14.98
N ALA A 43 -13.46 3.54 14.60
CA ALA A 43 -14.82 3.58 15.15
C ALA A 43 -15.64 2.33 14.79
N LEU A 44 -15.55 1.84 13.55
CA LEU A 44 -16.23 0.60 13.17
C LEU A 44 -15.65 -0.62 13.92
N LEU A 45 -14.32 -0.71 14.03
CA LEU A 45 -13.68 -1.77 14.79
C LEU A 45 -14.12 -1.72 16.26
N ALA A 46 -14.09 -0.54 16.88
CA ALA A 46 -14.56 -0.36 18.25
C ALA A 46 -16.02 -0.79 18.42
N TRP A 47 -16.89 -0.45 17.46
CA TRP A 47 -18.27 -0.93 17.45
C TRP A 47 -18.36 -2.45 17.37
N LEU A 48 -17.53 -3.13 16.58
CA LEU A 48 -17.50 -4.60 16.51
C LEU A 48 -16.93 -5.24 17.79
N LEU A 49 -16.03 -4.56 18.48
CA LEU A 49 -15.38 -5.03 19.72
C LEU A 49 -16.22 -4.73 20.98
N ASP A 50 -17.29 -3.94 20.88
CA ASP A 50 -18.15 -3.59 22.01
C ASP A 50 -19.23 -4.67 22.22
N PRO A 51 -19.18 -5.46 23.32
CA PRO A 51 -20.17 -6.52 23.57
C PRO A 51 -21.61 -6.01 23.70
N HIS A 52 -21.79 -4.72 23.97
CA HIS A 52 -23.10 -4.08 24.14
C HIS A 52 -23.59 -3.35 22.88
N ALA A 53 -22.79 -3.34 21.81
CA ALA A 53 -23.17 -2.69 20.57
C ALA A 53 -24.28 -3.43 19.82
N SER A 54 -24.94 -2.69 18.91
CA SER A 54 -26.11 -3.15 18.16
C SER A 54 -25.81 -4.17 17.05
N HIS A 55 -24.63 -4.79 17.04
CA HIS A 55 -24.26 -5.78 16.04
C HIS A 55 -24.80 -7.19 16.34
N GLY A 56 -25.18 -7.46 17.59
CA GLY A 56 -25.85 -8.71 17.98
C GLY A 56 -24.94 -9.95 18.11
N MET A 57 -23.62 -9.75 18.21
CA MET A 57 -22.63 -10.84 18.33
C MET A 57 -22.08 -11.02 19.75
N GLY A 58 -22.52 -10.19 20.70
CA GLY A 58 -22.00 -10.18 22.07
C GLY A 58 -20.49 -9.96 22.11
N SER A 59 -19.80 -10.60 23.07
CA SER A 59 -18.36 -10.46 23.28
C SER A 59 -17.48 -11.30 22.35
N GLU A 60 -18.07 -12.08 21.44
CA GLU A 60 -17.33 -13.03 20.62
C GLU A 60 -16.33 -12.37 19.65
N PRO A 61 -16.64 -11.26 18.96
CA PRO A 61 -15.65 -10.57 18.12
C PRO A 61 -14.45 -10.07 18.95
N LEU A 62 -14.70 -9.50 20.12
CA LEU A 62 -13.67 -9.03 21.06
C LEU A 62 -12.78 -10.18 21.54
N ARG A 63 -13.38 -11.28 22.00
CA ARG A 63 -12.67 -12.49 22.43
C ARG A 63 -11.74 -13.01 21.33
N ARG A 64 -12.24 -13.11 20.09
CA ARG A 64 -11.44 -13.56 18.95
C ARG A 64 -10.30 -12.60 18.61
N PHE A 65 -10.54 -11.30 18.72
CA PHE A 65 -9.52 -10.29 18.42
C PHE A 65 -8.39 -10.30 19.44
N ILE A 66 -8.71 -10.33 20.74
CA ILE A 66 -7.72 -10.40 21.82
C ILE A 66 -6.92 -11.71 21.74
N LEU A 67 -7.55 -12.84 21.43
CA LEU A 67 -6.83 -14.10 21.22
C LEU A 67 -5.91 -14.07 20.00
N LEU A 68 -6.29 -13.38 18.91
CA LEU A 68 -5.41 -13.15 17.77
C LEU A 68 -4.17 -12.35 18.20
N ALA A 69 -4.37 -11.23 18.91
CA ALA A 69 -3.28 -10.39 19.40
C ALA A 69 -2.33 -11.14 20.34
N ALA A 70 -2.87 -11.90 21.30
CA ALA A 70 -2.08 -12.68 22.26
C ALA A 70 -1.21 -13.75 21.59
N ARG A 71 -1.67 -14.35 20.48
CA ARG A 71 -0.87 -15.33 19.71
C ARG A 71 0.29 -14.69 18.95
N MET A 72 0.20 -13.39 18.67
CA MET A 72 1.27 -12.63 18.00
C MET A 72 2.29 -12.08 19.00
N ASP A 73 1.99 -12.09 20.30
CA ASP A 73 2.96 -11.72 21.33
C ASP A 73 4.01 -12.81 21.50
N THR A 74 5.28 -12.39 21.38
CA THR A 74 6.44 -13.25 21.62
C THR A 74 7.22 -12.85 22.87
N SER A 75 6.84 -11.73 23.50
CA SER A 75 7.50 -11.21 24.71
C SER A 75 7.12 -11.98 25.97
N GLY A 76 5.90 -12.51 26.02
CA GLY A 76 5.33 -13.16 27.20
C GLY A 76 5.00 -12.18 28.33
N LEU A 77 5.07 -10.87 28.07
CA LEU A 77 4.81 -9.81 29.03
C LEU A 77 3.32 -9.43 29.10
N MET A 78 2.56 -9.70 28.04
CA MET A 78 1.14 -9.34 27.94
C MET A 78 0.23 -10.52 28.26
N LEU A 79 -1.08 -10.26 28.26
CA LEU A 79 -2.12 -11.29 28.47
C LEU A 79 -1.94 -12.47 27.50
N ASP A 80 -1.97 -13.67 28.04
CA ASP A 80 -2.00 -14.91 27.26
C ASP A 80 -3.42 -15.54 27.23
N PRO A 81 -3.65 -16.62 26.47
CA PRO A 81 -4.97 -17.24 26.37
C PRO A 81 -5.59 -17.68 27.71
N VAL A 82 -4.78 -18.07 28.71
CA VAL A 82 -5.27 -18.48 30.04
C VAL A 82 -5.70 -17.26 30.84
N ASP A 83 -4.97 -16.16 30.74
CA ASP A 83 -5.35 -14.89 31.36
C ASP A 83 -6.66 -14.35 30.75
N ILE A 84 -6.80 -14.44 29.43
CA ILE A 84 -7.99 -13.98 28.70
C ILE A 84 -9.26 -14.73 29.13
N ASP A 85 -9.16 -16.04 29.39
CA ASP A 85 -10.31 -16.84 29.85
C ASP A 85 -10.80 -16.46 31.26
N GLN A 86 -10.01 -15.72 32.02
CA GLN A 86 -10.41 -15.20 33.35
C GLN A 86 -11.09 -13.82 33.27
N LEU A 87 -11.08 -13.16 32.11
CA LEU A 87 -11.71 -11.86 31.89
C LEU A 87 -13.21 -12.01 31.67
N ASP A 88 -13.99 -11.13 32.29
CA ASP A 88 -15.39 -10.95 31.94
C ASP A 88 -15.52 -10.01 30.74
N LEU A 89 -15.49 -10.60 29.56
CA LEU A 89 -15.64 -9.86 28.29
C LEU A 89 -17.09 -9.50 27.99
N GLY A 90 -18.07 -10.04 28.73
CA GLY A 90 -19.50 -9.76 28.53
C GLY A 90 -19.87 -8.32 28.90
N ASP A 91 -19.20 -7.79 29.91
CA ASP A 91 -19.37 -6.42 30.43
C ASP A 91 -18.18 -5.50 30.08
N ALA A 92 -17.41 -5.86 29.04
CA ALA A 92 -16.28 -5.06 28.61
C ALA A 92 -16.71 -3.68 28.06
N LEU A 93 -15.92 -2.66 28.39
CA LEU A 93 -16.13 -1.29 27.94
C LEU A 93 -15.13 -0.97 26.82
N THR A 94 -15.66 -0.67 25.64
CA THR A 94 -14.87 -0.25 24.49
C THR A 94 -15.01 1.25 24.29
N GLN A 95 -13.87 1.96 24.27
CA GLN A 95 -13.82 3.41 24.15
C GLN A 95 -12.91 3.81 22.99
N THR A 96 -13.37 4.75 22.18
CA THR A 96 -12.55 5.37 21.14
C THR A 96 -12.03 6.72 21.60
N GLU A 97 -10.89 7.14 21.06
CA GLU A 97 -10.43 8.52 21.16
C GLU A 97 -10.20 8.99 22.61
N GLN A 98 -9.78 8.07 23.49
CA GLN A 98 -9.59 8.32 24.91
C GLN A 98 -8.26 9.03 25.19
N TRP A 99 -8.32 10.14 25.93
CA TRP A 99 -7.13 10.87 26.35
C TRP A 99 -6.48 10.24 27.57
N ILE A 100 -5.17 10.02 27.48
CA ILE A 100 -4.30 9.54 28.55
C ILE A 100 -3.20 10.56 28.86
N ASP A 101 -2.79 10.62 30.12
CA ASP A 101 -1.62 11.39 30.55
C ASP A 101 -0.39 10.48 30.52
N VAL A 102 0.67 10.89 29.84
CA VAL A 102 1.85 10.05 29.64
C VAL A 102 2.73 10.12 30.89
N PRO A 103 2.96 8.99 31.59
CA PRO A 103 3.68 8.99 32.86
C PRO A 103 5.07 9.62 32.76
N GLY A 104 5.39 10.47 33.75
CA GLY A 104 6.67 11.17 33.83
C GLY A 104 6.82 12.32 32.82
N THR A 105 5.75 12.76 32.17
CA THR A 105 5.75 13.90 31.25
C THR A 105 4.49 14.75 31.42
N ASP A 106 4.49 15.96 30.85
CA ASP A 106 3.33 16.84 30.72
C ASP A 106 2.50 16.56 29.45
N ARG A 107 2.89 15.56 28.66
CA ARG A 107 2.24 15.21 27.41
C ARG A 107 0.96 14.41 27.65
N ARG A 108 -0.05 14.69 26.82
CA ARG A 108 -1.27 13.88 26.69
C ARG A 108 -1.31 13.23 25.32
N ARG A 109 -1.85 12.02 25.25
CA ARG A 109 -2.09 11.31 24.00
C ARG A 109 -3.51 10.81 23.92
N ARG A 110 -3.98 10.56 22.70
CA ARG A 110 -5.33 10.08 22.43
C ARG A 110 -5.24 8.69 21.82
N LEU A 111 -5.69 7.68 22.56
CA LEU A 111 -5.75 6.30 22.10
C LEU A 111 -6.86 6.15 21.06
N ASP A 112 -6.61 5.41 19.97
CA ASP A 112 -7.66 5.14 18.98
C ASP A 112 -8.75 4.24 19.55
N ILE A 113 -8.36 3.12 20.18
CA ILE A 113 -9.28 2.23 20.90
C ILE A 113 -8.62 1.76 22.22
N LEU A 114 -9.40 1.84 23.30
CA LEU A 114 -9.12 1.20 24.58
C LEU A 114 -10.27 0.25 24.92
N VAL A 115 -9.94 -0.98 25.29
CA VAL A 115 -10.91 -1.90 25.90
C VAL A 115 -10.53 -2.13 27.35
N SER A 116 -11.52 -2.02 28.23
CA SER A 116 -11.41 -2.38 29.64
C SER A 116 -12.37 -3.49 29.99
N ALA A 117 -11.92 -4.47 30.77
CA ALA A 117 -12.75 -5.58 31.23
C ALA A 117 -12.46 -5.87 32.70
N SER A 118 -13.44 -6.42 33.40
CA SER A 118 -13.27 -6.87 34.78
C SER A 118 -12.66 -8.26 34.81
N LEU A 119 -11.93 -8.58 35.88
CA LEU A 119 -11.54 -9.96 36.16
C LEU A 119 -12.72 -10.68 36.81
N SER A 120 -12.81 -12.00 36.60
CA SER A 120 -13.85 -12.82 37.22
C SER A 120 -13.87 -12.65 38.75
N GLY A 121 -14.95 -12.05 39.26
CA GLY A 121 -15.13 -11.79 40.70
C GLY A 121 -14.59 -10.45 41.20
N GLU A 122 -14.01 -9.62 40.33
CA GLU A 122 -13.62 -8.24 40.63
C GLU A 122 -14.58 -7.25 39.98
N PRO A 123 -15.05 -6.20 40.69
CA PRO A 123 -16.01 -5.25 40.14
C PRO A 123 -15.38 -4.18 39.25
N ASP A 124 -14.06 -3.94 39.37
CA ASP A 124 -13.41 -2.86 38.66
C ASP A 124 -12.91 -3.30 37.29
N ALA A 125 -13.33 -2.57 36.24
CA ALA A 125 -12.75 -2.73 34.91
C ALA A 125 -11.29 -2.26 34.89
N ARG A 126 -10.44 -3.04 34.22
CA ARG A 126 -9.02 -2.75 33.99
C ARG A 126 -8.76 -2.71 32.49
N ALA A 127 -7.80 -1.91 32.06
CA ALA A 127 -7.37 -1.88 30.66
C ALA A 127 -6.85 -3.27 30.25
N VAL A 128 -7.39 -3.84 29.18
CA VAL A 128 -6.99 -5.17 28.66
C VAL A 128 -6.45 -5.10 27.24
N LEU A 129 -6.85 -4.09 26.46
CA LEU A 129 -6.38 -3.89 25.09
C LEU A 129 -6.22 -2.39 24.80
N VAL A 130 -5.06 -2.01 24.28
CA VAL A 130 -4.77 -0.72 23.66
C VAL A 130 -4.50 -0.97 22.18
N LEU A 131 -5.20 -0.26 21.30
CA LEU A 131 -5.04 -0.42 19.86
C LEU A 131 -4.82 0.94 19.20
N GLU A 132 -3.78 1.02 18.38
CA GLU A 132 -3.52 2.10 17.41
C GLU A 132 -3.85 1.58 16.01
N TYR A 133 -4.68 2.32 15.27
CA TYR A 133 -5.14 1.97 13.94
C TYR A 133 -4.43 2.86 12.91
N LYS A 134 -3.78 2.26 11.91
CA LYS A 134 -3.21 2.97 10.77
C LYS A 134 -3.77 2.49 9.44
N VAL A 135 -4.12 3.43 8.57
CA VAL A 135 -4.52 3.17 7.17
C VAL A 135 -3.36 3.44 6.22
N ASP A 136 -2.54 4.47 6.51
CA ASP A 136 -1.31 4.80 5.81
C ASP A 136 -0.12 4.59 6.76
N ALA A 137 0.81 3.70 6.41
CA ALA A 137 1.83 3.12 7.31
C ALA A 137 2.98 4.09 7.70
N THR A 138 2.66 5.28 8.20
CA THR A 138 3.63 6.21 8.76
C THR A 138 3.32 6.44 10.24
N GLU A 139 4.23 6.01 11.10
CA GLU A 139 4.19 6.33 12.53
C GLU A 139 4.33 7.85 12.73
N GLY A 140 3.54 8.43 13.65
CA GLY A 140 3.80 9.75 14.20
C GLY A 140 4.79 9.67 15.36
N ASP A 141 5.73 10.60 15.45
CA ASP A 141 6.85 10.54 16.41
C ASP A 141 6.42 10.16 17.86
N ASP A 142 6.96 9.02 18.32
CA ASP A 142 6.91 8.48 19.70
C ASP A 142 5.54 8.07 20.28
N GLN A 143 4.50 7.96 19.46
CA GLN A 143 3.14 7.65 19.93
C GLN A 143 3.03 6.28 20.62
N THR A 144 3.54 5.22 19.98
CA THR A 144 3.49 3.85 20.52
C THR A 144 4.33 3.70 21.80
N ALA A 145 5.46 4.42 21.90
CA ALA A 145 6.28 4.47 23.10
C ALA A 145 5.58 5.17 24.27
N ASP A 146 4.80 6.21 24.00
CA ASP A 146 4.00 6.90 25.01
C ASP A 146 2.86 6.00 25.53
N TYR A 147 2.24 5.22 24.64
CA TYR A 147 1.20 4.26 25.00
C TYR A 147 1.76 3.13 25.84
N ALA A 148 2.92 2.59 25.47
CA ALA A 148 3.58 1.53 26.22
C ALA A 148 3.94 1.97 27.64
N ARG A 149 4.40 3.22 27.82
CA ARG A 149 4.65 3.79 29.15
C ARG A 149 3.38 3.92 29.98
N TRP A 150 2.27 4.31 29.37
CA TRP A 150 0.99 4.36 30.07
C TRP A 150 0.49 2.95 30.40
N ALA A 151 0.53 2.01 29.47
CA ALA A 151 0.10 0.62 29.66
C ALA A 151 0.91 -0.09 30.76
N ALA A 152 2.20 0.25 30.93
CA ALA A 152 3.03 -0.23 32.03
C ALA A 152 2.52 0.18 33.43
N THR A 153 1.68 1.21 33.53
CA THR A 153 1.01 1.60 34.78
C THR A 153 -0.34 0.91 35.00
N GLN A 154 -0.78 0.12 34.02
CA GLN A 154 -2.08 -0.56 34.00
C GLN A 154 -1.91 -2.09 34.11
N SER A 155 -0.90 -2.56 34.85
CA SER A 155 -0.63 -3.98 34.99
C SER A 155 -1.82 -4.73 35.62
N LEU A 156 -2.07 -5.93 35.11
CA LEU A 156 -3.09 -6.85 35.59
C LEU A 156 -2.42 -7.97 36.38
N ARG A 157 -3.11 -8.47 37.40
CA ARG A 157 -2.59 -9.53 38.26
C ARG A 157 -3.48 -10.77 38.23
N PHE A 158 -2.90 -11.88 37.80
CA PHE A 158 -3.52 -13.20 37.79
C PHE A 158 -2.77 -14.10 38.77
N GLY A 159 -3.22 -14.11 40.03
CA GLY A 159 -2.52 -14.80 41.12
C GLY A 159 -1.14 -14.20 41.41
N GLU A 160 -0.09 -14.97 41.16
CA GLU A 160 1.31 -14.52 41.31
C GLU A 160 1.87 -13.86 40.04
N ARG A 161 1.15 -13.98 38.91
CA ARG A 161 1.58 -13.43 37.63
C ARG A 161 1.10 -11.98 37.49
N GLU A 162 2.01 -11.10 37.08
CA GLU A 162 1.70 -9.73 36.68
C GLU A 162 1.96 -9.60 35.17
N VAL A 163 0.98 -9.08 34.44
CA VAL A 163 1.02 -8.94 32.97
C VAL A 163 0.56 -7.56 32.55
N LEU A 164 0.97 -7.15 31.35
CA LEU A 164 0.54 -5.90 30.74
C LEU A 164 -0.75 -6.10 29.92
N PRO A 165 -1.54 -5.03 29.71
CA PRO A 165 -2.59 -5.03 28.70
C PRO A 165 -2.01 -5.37 27.33
N LEU A 166 -2.80 -6.01 26.47
CA LEU A 166 -2.42 -6.23 25.07
C LEU A 166 -2.26 -4.88 24.37
N GLN A 167 -1.18 -4.76 23.61
CA GLN A 167 -0.84 -3.55 22.86
C GLN A 167 -0.74 -3.90 21.39
N VAL A 168 -1.65 -3.35 20.58
CA VAL A 168 -1.83 -3.72 19.17
C VAL A 168 -1.60 -2.52 18.27
N TYR A 169 -0.75 -2.70 17.27
CA TYR A 169 -0.57 -1.79 16.16
C TYR A 169 -1.18 -2.43 14.91
N LEU A 170 -2.35 -1.94 14.50
CA LEU A 170 -3.10 -2.50 13.37
C LEU A 170 -2.79 -1.68 12.12
N CYS A 171 -2.10 -2.27 11.15
CA CYS A 171 -1.71 -1.58 9.92
C CYS A 171 -1.74 -2.51 8.69
N PRO A 172 -1.94 -1.97 7.48
CA PRO A 172 -2.00 -2.78 6.25
C PRO A 172 -0.66 -3.38 5.85
N VAL A 173 0.41 -2.64 6.10
CA VAL A 173 1.78 -3.05 5.79
C VAL A 173 2.62 -2.66 7.00
N VAL A 174 3.45 -3.59 7.47
CA VAL A 174 4.46 -3.26 8.49
C VAL A 174 5.35 -2.18 7.88
N SER A 175 5.29 -0.98 8.45
CA SER A 175 6.14 0.12 8.02
C SER A 175 7.60 -0.25 8.32
N ASP A 176 8.40 -0.46 7.27
CA ASP A 176 9.85 -0.62 7.42
C ASP A 176 10.55 0.67 7.90
N ASP A 177 9.86 1.81 7.94
CA ASP A 177 10.46 3.09 8.28
C ASP A 177 10.64 3.25 9.80
N ARG A 178 9.72 2.68 10.61
CA ARG A 178 9.85 2.59 12.07
C ARG A 178 8.87 1.53 12.62
N ALA A 179 9.39 0.53 13.32
CA ALA A 179 8.58 -0.48 14.01
C ALA A 179 7.91 0.14 15.25
N PRO A 180 6.68 -0.29 15.62
CA PRO A 180 6.03 0.18 16.83
C PRO A 180 6.88 -0.21 18.05
N ALA A 181 6.83 0.62 19.09
CA ALA A 181 7.60 0.40 20.32
C ALA A 181 7.21 -0.93 20.99
N PRO A 182 8.18 -1.74 21.47
CA PRO A 182 7.87 -2.91 22.28
C PRO A 182 7.03 -2.51 23.52
N PRO A 183 6.06 -3.32 23.96
CA PRO A 183 5.76 -4.68 23.49
C PRO A 183 4.64 -4.76 22.42
N PHE A 184 4.37 -3.70 21.66
CA PHE A 184 3.32 -3.72 20.65
C PHE A 184 3.47 -4.88 19.66
N VAL A 185 2.39 -5.62 19.45
CA VAL A 185 2.29 -6.59 18.36
C VAL A 185 1.70 -5.91 17.13
N THR A 186 2.23 -6.24 15.95
CA THR A 186 1.70 -5.71 14.69
C THR A 186 0.72 -6.71 14.09
N ILE A 187 -0.53 -6.28 13.86
CA ILE A 187 -1.53 -7.05 13.12
C ILE A 187 -1.61 -6.48 11.71
N GLY A 188 -1.22 -7.29 10.72
CA GLY A 188 -1.39 -6.99 9.30
C GLY A 188 -2.84 -7.17 8.83
N TYR A 189 -3.20 -6.58 7.69
CA TYR A 189 -4.57 -6.70 7.16
C TYR A 189 -4.94 -8.14 6.79
N ASP A 190 -4.01 -9.01 6.40
CA ASP A 190 -4.30 -10.42 6.15
C ASP A 190 -4.86 -11.14 7.38
N ALA A 191 -4.17 -11.01 8.52
CA ALA A 191 -4.62 -11.59 9.79
C ALA A 191 -5.94 -10.95 10.27
N TYR A 192 -6.08 -9.64 10.04
CA TYR A 192 -7.27 -8.89 10.41
C TYR A 192 -8.50 -9.27 9.57
N LEU A 193 -8.32 -9.51 8.27
CA LEU A 193 -9.37 -10.00 7.38
C LEU A 193 -9.75 -11.43 7.71
N GLY A 194 -8.78 -12.29 8.04
CA GLY A 194 -9.06 -13.62 8.58
C GLY A 194 -9.91 -13.58 9.86
N TRP A 195 -9.66 -12.61 10.74
CA TRP A 195 -10.52 -12.34 11.90
C TRP A 195 -11.92 -11.88 11.47
N ALA A 196 -12.01 -10.90 10.55
CA ALA A 196 -13.29 -10.38 10.05
C ALA A 196 -14.13 -11.47 9.38
N ASP A 197 -13.50 -12.39 8.65
CA ASP A 197 -14.14 -13.57 8.04
C ASP A 197 -14.69 -14.51 9.10
N GLY A 198 -13.93 -14.75 10.18
CA GLY A 198 -14.42 -15.49 11.33
C GLY A 198 -15.66 -14.84 11.95
N VAL A 199 -15.63 -13.52 12.15
CA VAL A 199 -16.75 -12.73 12.68
C VAL A 199 -17.95 -12.75 11.72
N SER A 200 -17.73 -12.78 10.41
CA SER A 200 -18.79 -12.84 9.39
C SER A 200 -19.62 -14.13 9.44
N ARG A 201 -19.15 -15.18 10.13
CA ARG A 201 -19.87 -16.44 10.32
C ARG A 201 -20.76 -16.44 11.58
N LEU A 202 -20.67 -15.41 12.42
CA LEU A 202 -21.50 -15.27 13.60
C LEU A 202 -22.92 -14.83 13.24
N GLU A 203 -23.90 -15.26 14.04
CA GLU A 203 -25.24 -14.67 14.01
C GLU A 203 -25.14 -13.20 14.41
N LYS A 204 -25.75 -12.32 13.61
CA LYS A 204 -25.62 -10.87 13.73
C LYS A 204 -26.84 -10.16 13.16
N THR A 205 -26.98 -8.88 13.45
CA THR A 205 -28.05 -8.07 12.87
C THR A 205 -27.84 -7.84 11.37
N ALA A 206 -28.92 -7.57 10.63
CA ALA A 206 -28.83 -7.25 9.20
C ALA A 206 -27.95 -6.01 8.94
N GLN A 207 -28.01 -5.01 9.83
CA GLN A 207 -27.15 -3.83 9.76
C GLN A 207 -25.66 -4.21 9.90
N ALA A 208 -25.34 -5.10 10.85
CA ALA A 208 -23.97 -5.58 11.02
C ALA A 208 -23.46 -6.37 9.82
N ALA A 209 -24.32 -7.21 9.22
CA ALA A 209 -23.96 -7.93 8.00
C ALA A 209 -23.58 -6.97 6.87
N VAL A 210 -24.43 -5.98 6.58
CA VAL A 210 -24.17 -4.98 5.54
C VAL A 210 -22.90 -4.18 5.84
N LEU A 211 -22.74 -3.67 7.07
CA LEU A 211 -21.55 -2.88 7.42
C LEU A 211 -20.26 -3.70 7.33
N LEU A 212 -20.30 -4.97 7.76
CA LEU A 212 -19.16 -5.87 7.68
C LEU A 212 -18.79 -6.18 6.22
N ASP A 213 -19.78 -6.39 5.35
CA ASP A 213 -19.55 -6.61 3.91
C ASP A 213 -18.99 -5.36 3.23
N GLU A 214 -19.57 -4.18 3.49
CA GLU A 214 -19.08 -2.89 2.95
C GLU A 214 -17.67 -2.57 3.43
N TRP A 215 -17.38 -2.88 4.69
CA TRP A 215 -16.08 -2.66 5.26
C TRP A 215 -15.03 -3.67 4.75
N ARG A 216 -15.37 -4.95 4.64
CA ARG A 216 -14.51 -5.96 3.99
C ARG A 216 -14.23 -5.58 2.54
N ALA A 217 -15.26 -5.18 1.78
CA ALA A 217 -15.08 -4.65 0.43
C ALA A 217 -14.16 -3.41 0.43
N CYS A 218 -14.28 -2.51 1.40
CA CYS A 218 -13.37 -1.37 1.53
C CYS A 218 -11.91 -1.80 1.71
N LEU A 219 -11.67 -2.81 2.55
CA LEU A 219 -10.33 -3.34 2.80
C LEU A 219 -9.80 -4.17 1.63
N GLN A 220 -10.68 -4.89 0.91
CA GLN A 220 -10.36 -5.75 -0.24
C GLN A 220 -10.09 -4.99 -1.55
N VAL A 221 -10.63 -3.78 -1.70
CA VAL A 221 -10.34 -2.90 -2.85
C VAL A 221 -8.89 -2.36 -2.80
N ARG A 222 -8.19 -2.54 -1.68
CA ARG A 222 -6.76 -2.32 -1.63
C ARG A 222 -6.04 -3.49 -2.32
N ASN A 223 -5.04 -3.18 -3.15
CA ASN A 223 -4.27 -4.16 -3.94
C ASN A 223 -3.51 -5.23 -3.11
N ASP A 224 -3.66 -5.25 -1.79
CA ASP A 224 -2.95 -6.08 -0.83
C ASP A 224 -3.74 -7.33 -0.39
N VAL A 225 -5.03 -7.49 -0.72
CA VAL A 225 -5.87 -8.63 -0.30
C VAL A 225 -6.18 -9.61 -1.46
N VAL A 226 -6.05 -10.92 -1.21
CA VAL A 226 -6.42 -11.98 -2.17
C VAL A 226 -7.95 -12.21 -2.13
N ASP A 227 -8.62 -12.09 -3.29
CA ASP A 227 -10.03 -12.43 -3.46
C ASP A 227 -10.14 -13.77 -4.23
N GLU A 228 -10.34 -14.88 -3.50
CA GLU A 228 -10.38 -16.24 -4.05
C GLU A 228 -11.43 -16.40 -5.17
N GLU A 229 -12.58 -15.76 -5.03
CA GLU A 229 -13.66 -15.80 -6.02
C GLU A 229 -13.30 -15.00 -7.28
N GLN A 230 -12.55 -13.89 -7.11
CA GLN A 230 -11.97 -13.15 -8.24
C GLN A 230 -10.93 -14.00 -8.98
N GLU A 231 -10.09 -14.75 -8.27
CA GLU A 231 -9.10 -15.66 -8.87
C GLU A 231 -9.79 -16.79 -9.65
N GLU A 232 -10.85 -17.39 -9.10
CA GLU A 232 -11.66 -18.41 -9.78
C GLU A 232 -12.29 -17.86 -11.08
N LEU A 233 -12.92 -16.68 -11.02
CA LEU A 233 -13.50 -16.01 -12.18
C LEU A 233 -12.43 -15.67 -13.23
N THR A 234 -11.26 -15.21 -12.79
CA THR A 234 -10.12 -14.90 -13.67
C THR A 234 -9.64 -16.17 -14.38
N ALA A 235 -9.41 -17.26 -13.64
CA ALA A 235 -8.94 -18.53 -14.18
C ALA A 235 -9.94 -19.11 -15.19
N LYS A 236 -11.24 -19.07 -14.86
CA LYS A 236 -12.31 -19.53 -15.76
C LYS A 236 -12.35 -18.71 -17.06
N LEU A 237 -12.20 -17.39 -16.98
CA LEU A 237 -12.13 -16.53 -18.15
C LEU A 237 -10.86 -16.76 -18.98
N GLU A 238 -9.73 -17.08 -18.35
CA GLU A 238 -8.51 -17.47 -19.06
C GLU A 238 -8.67 -18.79 -19.83
N GLU A 239 -9.40 -19.76 -19.28
CA GLU A 239 -9.69 -21.03 -19.92
C GLU A 239 -10.70 -20.86 -21.08
N ASP A 240 -11.86 -20.26 -20.80
CA ASP A 240 -12.99 -20.19 -21.74
C ASP A 240 -12.75 -19.20 -22.90
N HIS A 241 -11.91 -18.18 -22.68
CA HIS A 241 -11.68 -17.09 -23.64
C HIS A 241 -10.21 -16.90 -24.03
N ALA A 242 -9.39 -17.95 -23.92
CA ALA A 242 -7.95 -17.91 -24.20
C ALA A 242 -7.59 -17.23 -25.54
N GLU A 243 -8.23 -17.63 -26.64
CA GLU A 243 -7.94 -17.07 -27.99
C GLU A 243 -8.30 -15.58 -28.07
N ALA A 244 -9.40 -15.16 -27.42
CA ALA A 244 -9.81 -13.76 -27.38
C ALA A 244 -8.82 -12.92 -26.57
N LEU A 245 -8.42 -13.41 -25.40
CA LEU A 245 -7.47 -12.73 -24.53
C LEU A 245 -6.09 -12.60 -25.17
N GLU A 246 -5.59 -13.64 -25.86
CA GLU A 246 -4.33 -13.58 -26.59
C GLU A 246 -4.34 -12.46 -27.64
N VAL A 247 -5.42 -12.36 -28.42
CA VAL A 247 -5.58 -11.29 -29.42
C VAL A 247 -5.57 -9.91 -28.77
N LEU A 248 -6.32 -9.72 -27.66
CA LEU A 248 -6.40 -8.41 -26.99
C LEU A 248 -5.09 -8.02 -26.31
N ARG A 249 -4.37 -8.98 -25.70
CA ARG A 249 -3.05 -8.78 -25.09
C ARG A 249 -1.99 -8.41 -26.12
N GLY A 250 -2.15 -8.89 -27.36
CA GLY A 250 -1.25 -8.64 -28.49
C GLY A 250 -1.42 -7.29 -29.19
N LEU A 251 -2.49 -6.53 -28.92
CA LEU A 251 -2.80 -5.30 -29.67
C LEU A 251 -1.79 -4.17 -29.44
N GLY A 252 -1.47 -3.46 -30.52
CA GLY A 252 -0.71 -2.22 -30.47
C GLY A 252 -1.56 -1.01 -30.04
N ARG A 253 -0.90 0.09 -29.62
CA ARG A 253 -1.57 1.35 -29.25
C ARG A 253 -2.54 1.90 -30.32
N PRO A 254 -2.22 1.87 -31.64
CA PRO A 254 -3.13 2.37 -32.67
C PRO A 254 -4.40 1.53 -32.84
N GLU A 255 -4.31 0.21 -32.61
CA GLU A 255 -5.43 -0.71 -32.75
C GLU A 255 -6.37 -0.61 -31.55
N LEU A 256 -5.80 -0.43 -30.35
CA LEU A 256 -6.55 -0.13 -29.13
C LEU A 256 -7.33 1.19 -29.25
N ALA A 257 -6.77 2.20 -29.92
CA ALA A 257 -7.42 3.50 -30.10
C ALA A 257 -8.76 3.40 -30.84
N ALA A 258 -8.92 2.44 -31.77
CA ALA A 258 -10.19 2.23 -32.48
C ALA A 258 -11.32 1.71 -31.57
N TYR A 259 -10.96 1.08 -30.44
CA TYR A 259 -11.90 0.54 -29.45
C TYR A 259 -11.78 1.26 -28.11
N GLN A 260 -11.14 2.45 -28.07
CA GLN A 260 -10.76 3.14 -26.85
C GLN A 260 -11.92 3.27 -25.86
N HIS A 261 -13.11 3.65 -26.34
CA HIS A 261 -14.29 3.79 -25.48
C HIS A 261 -14.69 2.47 -24.79
N VAL A 262 -14.64 1.34 -25.51
CA VAL A 262 -14.95 0.02 -24.98
C VAL A 262 -13.86 -0.41 -24.00
N MET A 263 -12.58 -0.20 -24.37
CA MET A 263 -11.44 -0.49 -23.50
C MET A 263 -11.49 0.32 -22.19
N ASP A 264 -11.93 1.58 -22.27
CA ASP A 264 -12.08 2.47 -21.10
C ASP A 264 -13.23 2.06 -20.20
N GLN A 265 -14.37 1.67 -20.79
CA GLN A 265 -15.55 1.25 -20.05
C GLN A 265 -15.26 -0.01 -19.20
N HIS A 266 -14.52 -0.95 -19.77
CA HIS A 266 -14.23 -2.26 -19.18
C HIS A 266 -12.80 -2.35 -18.61
N ALA A 267 -12.22 -1.21 -18.24
CA ALA A 267 -10.78 -1.11 -18.02
C ALA A 267 -10.26 -1.99 -16.86
N GLU A 268 -11.02 -2.11 -15.77
CA GLU A 268 -10.56 -2.86 -14.59
C GLU A 268 -10.54 -4.37 -14.87
N ALA A 269 -11.63 -4.92 -15.40
CA ALA A 269 -11.72 -6.34 -15.75
C ALA A 269 -10.72 -6.74 -16.85
N LEU A 270 -10.58 -5.92 -17.89
CA LEU A 270 -9.62 -6.17 -18.96
C LEU A 270 -8.17 -6.09 -18.45
N SER A 271 -7.86 -5.18 -17.52
CA SER A 271 -6.54 -5.07 -16.91
C SER A 271 -6.25 -6.27 -16.00
N GLN A 272 -7.23 -6.75 -15.25
CA GLN A 272 -7.12 -7.94 -14.41
C GLN A 272 -6.82 -9.18 -15.27
N LEU A 273 -7.41 -9.27 -16.46
CA LEU A 273 -7.15 -10.33 -17.45
C LEU A 273 -5.89 -10.07 -18.29
N GLY A 274 -5.00 -9.17 -17.86
CA GLY A 274 -3.70 -8.91 -18.49
C GLY A 274 -3.75 -8.18 -19.83
N VAL A 275 -4.92 -7.69 -20.26
CA VAL A 275 -5.04 -6.86 -21.48
C VAL A 275 -4.42 -5.49 -21.19
N ARG A 276 -3.55 -5.02 -22.09
CA ARG A 276 -2.94 -3.70 -21.94
C ARG A 276 -3.96 -2.62 -22.22
N ILE A 277 -4.30 -1.88 -21.18
CA ILE A 277 -5.17 -0.70 -21.30
C ILE A 277 -4.30 0.52 -21.10
N GLY A 278 -4.46 1.51 -21.98
CA GLY A 278 -3.95 2.85 -21.66
C GLY A 278 -4.60 3.24 -20.33
N ARG A 279 -3.80 3.39 -19.26
CA ARG A 279 -4.30 3.63 -17.90
C ARG A 279 -5.55 4.50 -17.95
N ARG A 280 -6.67 3.98 -17.43
CA ARG A 280 -7.78 4.79 -16.91
C ARG A 280 -7.11 5.99 -16.28
N GLY A 281 -7.45 7.21 -16.71
CA GLY A 281 -6.95 8.41 -16.08
C GLY A 281 -7.27 8.28 -14.59
N GLY A 282 -6.33 7.74 -13.81
CA GLY A 282 -6.49 7.58 -12.37
C GLY A 282 -6.79 8.98 -11.91
N LEU A 283 -7.97 9.14 -11.27
CA LEU A 283 -8.55 10.39 -10.79
C LEU A 283 -7.50 11.46 -10.94
N SER A 284 -7.55 12.19 -12.06
CA SER A 284 -6.53 13.19 -12.40
C SER A 284 -6.21 13.84 -11.08
N LYS A 285 -4.99 13.62 -10.56
CA LYS A 285 -4.64 14.08 -9.21
C LYS A 285 -4.99 15.58 -9.10
N GLY A 286 -5.14 16.24 -10.24
CA GLY A 286 -5.34 17.64 -10.46
C GLY A 286 -4.17 18.06 -11.33
N TYR A 287 -4.29 19.23 -11.92
CA TYR A 287 -3.11 19.93 -12.39
C TYR A 287 -2.19 20.23 -11.19
N SER A 288 -0.88 20.11 -11.39
CA SER A 288 0.15 20.49 -10.43
C SER A 288 1.16 21.36 -11.16
N GLY A 289 1.26 22.63 -10.76
CA GLY A 289 2.23 23.55 -11.37
C GLY A 289 3.65 23.06 -11.17
N THR A 290 3.96 22.45 -10.01
CA THR A 290 5.28 21.89 -9.72
C THR A 290 5.62 20.71 -10.64
N ILE A 291 4.68 19.81 -10.92
CA ILE A 291 4.89 18.70 -11.86
C ILE A 291 5.03 19.21 -13.30
N ALA A 292 4.22 20.19 -13.71
CA ALA A 292 4.32 20.79 -15.04
C ALA A 292 5.68 21.48 -15.25
N LEU A 293 6.13 22.27 -14.28
CA LEU A 293 7.45 22.90 -14.30
C LEU A 293 8.59 21.87 -14.29
N THR A 294 8.49 20.83 -13.45
CA THR A 294 9.50 19.76 -13.41
C THR A 294 9.59 19.03 -14.75
N ARG A 295 8.44 18.79 -15.40
CA ARG A 295 8.39 18.20 -16.75
C ARG A 295 9.11 19.07 -17.76
N GLU A 296 8.80 20.37 -17.79
CA GLU A 296 9.45 21.33 -18.68
C GLU A 296 10.96 21.35 -18.49
N VAL A 297 11.42 21.45 -17.24
CA VAL A 297 12.86 21.49 -16.91
C VAL A 297 13.57 20.20 -17.31
N LEU A 298 12.97 19.03 -17.07
CA LEU A 298 13.56 17.76 -17.47
C LEU A 298 13.53 17.53 -18.99
N GLN A 299 12.50 18.00 -19.69
CA GLN A 299 12.45 17.98 -21.15
C GLN A 299 13.53 18.86 -21.78
N ALA A 300 13.85 19.99 -21.14
CA ALA A 300 14.93 20.87 -21.60
C ALA A 300 16.33 20.33 -21.26
N GLY A 301 16.47 19.61 -20.15
CA GLY A 301 17.76 19.17 -19.62
C GLY A 301 18.20 17.76 -20.02
N LEU A 302 17.28 16.81 -20.15
CA LEU A 302 17.59 15.40 -20.39
C LEU A 302 17.65 15.04 -21.88
N ASN A 303 18.46 14.05 -22.21
CA ASN A 303 18.53 13.53 -23.58
C ASN A 303 17.27 12.70 -23.92
N GLU A 304 16.50 13.15 -24.91
CA GLU A 304 15.27 12.50 -25.38
C GLU A 304 15.49 11.09 -25.98
N GLU A 305 16.72 10.76 -26.41
CA GLU A 305 17.06 9.41 -26.85
C GLU A 305 17.24 8.42 -25.68
N LEU A 306 17.54 8.96 -24.49
CA LEU A 306 17.78 8.20 -23.26
C LEU A 306 16.55 8.15 -22.36
N TRP A 307 15.73 9.21 -22.34
CA TRP A 307 14.60 9.33 -21.42
C TRP A 307 13.27 9.50 -22.15
N SER A 308 12.33 8.60 -21.87
CA SER A 308 10.93 8.77 -22.28
C SER A 308 10.13 9.41 -21.14
N ILE A 309 9.88 10.71 -21.24
CA ILE A 309 9.12 11.49 -20.25
C ILE A 309 7.61 11.36 -20.51
N GLY A 310 6.86 11.02 -19.46
CA GLY A 310 5.40 10.83 -19.46
C GLY A 310 4.81 11.08 -18.07
N GLY A 311 3.65 10.50 -17.78
CA GLY A 311 2.87 10.78 -16.56
C GLY A 311 1.73 11.78 -16.78
N GLY A 312 0.94 12.03 -15.74
CA GLY A 312 -0.24 12.90 -15.80
C GLY A 312 0.01 14.32 -15.28
N GLY A 313 -1.06 15.08 -15.05
CA GLY A 313 -0.99 16.45 -14.51
C GLY A 313 -0.48 16.53 -13.07
N GLY A 314 -0.59 15.46 -12.27
CA GLY A 314 -0.16 15.42 -10.87
C GLY A 314 0.93 14.38 -10.55
N SER A 315 1.53 13.78 -11.58
CA SER A 315 2.69 12.91 -11.43
C SER A 315 3.55 12.89 -12.70
N LEU A 316 4.85 12.76 -12.51
CA LEU A 316 5.84 12.67 -13.57
C LEU A 316 6.49 11.29 -13.54
N ARG A 317 6.69 10.72 -14.72
CA ARG A 317 7.55 9.55 -14.90
C ARG A 317 8.47 9.80 -16.08
N ALA A 318 9.78 9.61 -15.92
CA ALA A 318 10.70 9.50 -17.05
C ALA A 318 11.35 8.12 -17.03
N VAL A 319 11.16 7.34 -18.07
CA VAL A 319 11.71 5.97 -18.16
C VAL A 319 13.07 6.02 -18.85
N PHE A 320 14.08 5.37 -18.26
CA PHE A 320 15.40 5.26 -18.86
C PHE A 320 15.42 4.16 -19.92
N LEU A 321 15.46 4.57 -21.19
CA LEU A 321 15.31 3.70 -22.35
C LEU A 321 16.46 2.68 -22.52
N PRO A 322 17.74 3.00 -22.24
CA PRO A 322 18.82 2.00 -22.33
C PRO A 322 18.55 0.77 -21.46
N PHE A 323 18.07 0.98 -20.22
CA PHE A 323 17.70 -0.10 -19.31
C PHE A 323 16.60 -0.99 -19.92
N VAL A 324 15.52 -0.37 -20.41
CA VAL A 324 14.38 -1.10 -20.99
C VAL A 324 14.79 -1.89 -22.23
N ARG A 325 15.65 -1.31 -23.08
CA ARG A 325 16.17 -2.00 -24.28
C ARG A 325 17.01 -3.22 -23.90
N GLN A 326 17.85 -3.09 -22.88
CA GLN A 326 18.68 -4.20 -22.41
C GLN A 326 17.81 -5.32 -21.83
N VAL A 327 16.84 -4.98 -20.96
CA VAL A 327 15.88 -5.96 -20.43
C VAL A 327 15.10 -6.64 -21.56
N ALA A 328 14.64 -5.91 -22.57
CA ALA A 328 13.90 -6.49 -23.70
C ALA A 328 14.74 -7.42 -24.59
N SER A 329 16.08 -7.28 -24.57
CA SER A 329 17.00 -8.14 -25.32
C SER A 329 17.33 -9.46 -24.60
N TRP A 330 17.04 -9.55 -23.30
CA TRP A 330 17.28 -10.75 -22.50
C TRP A 330 16.23 -11.83 -22.81
N GLU A 331 16.68 -13.08 -22.97
CA GLU A 331 15.84 -14.19 -23.44
C GLU A 331 14.67 -14.48 -22.48
N GLY A 332 14.89 -14.36 -21.16
CA GLY A 332 13.86 -14.48 -20.13
C GLY A 332 12.83 -13.33 -20.07
N SER A 333 13.00 -12.24 -20.84
CA SER A 333 12.16 -11.05 -20.74
C SER A 333 10.70 -11.24 -21.17
N LYS A 334 10.42 -12.23 -22.04
CA LYS A 334 9.06 -12.53 -22.51
C LYS A 334 8.23 -13.33 -21.49
N GLU A 335 8.90 -14.07 -20.63
CA GLU A 335 8.28 -15.02 -19.69
C GLU A 335 8.38 -14.57 -18.24
N ARG A 336 9.41 -13.80 -17.87
CA ARG A 336 9.75 -13.54 -16.47
C ARG A 336 9.73 -12.10 -16.02
N LEU A 337 9.90 -11.05 -16.82
CA LEU A 337 9.99 -9.66 -16.31
C LEU A 337 8.97 -8.74 -16.98
N SER A 338 7.72 -8.76 -16.52
CA SER A 338 6.73 -7.79 -17.00
C SER A 338 6.99 -6.41 -16.42
N GLY A 339 7.72 -5.58 -17.18
CA GLY A 339 7.80 -4.14 -16.92
C GLY A 339 8.90 -3.68 -15.97
N LEU A 340 9.92 -4.53 -15.72
CA LEU A 340 11.15 -4.10 -15.03
C LEU A 340 11.79 -2.92 -15.78
N ARG A 341 11.98 -1.82 -15.07
CA ARG A 341 12.51 -0.58 -15.63
C ARG A 341 13.18 0.27 -14.56
N MET A 342 14.16 1.04 -15.00
CA MET A 342 14.66 2.19 -14.27
C MET A 342 13.86 3.43 -14.67
N GLN A 343 13.43 4.22 -13.69
CA GLN A 343 12.68 5.45 -13.95
C GLN A 343 13.06 6.57 -12.98
N LEU A 344 12.90 7.81 -13.43
CA LEU A 344 12.64 8.97 -12.59
C LEU A 344 11.15 9.04 -12.30
N PHE A 345 10.79 9.30 -11.05
CA PHE A 345 9.41 9.45 -10.64
C PHE A 345 9.26 10.62 -9.67
N ALA A 346 8.18 11.38 -9.84
CA ALA A 346 7.79 12.43 -8.91
C ALA A 346 6.27 12.49 -8.81
N GLU A 347 5.79 12.77 -7.60
CA GLU A 347 4.40 13.13 -7.35
C GLU A 347 4.32 14.55 -6.83
N ARG A 348 3.12 15.11 -6.81
CA ARG A 348 2.86 16.45 -6.26
C ARG A 348 3.56 16.70 -4.92
N PRO A 349 3.91 17.97 -4.63
CA PRO A 349 4.34 18.37 -3.31
C PRO A 349 3.35 17.95 -2.23
N LYS A 350 3.88 17.60 -1.05
CA LYS A 350 3.11 17.36 0.18
C LYS A 350 3.83 18.02 1.35
N ASN A 351 3.10 18.75 2.18
CA ASN A 351 3.62 19.38 3.41
C ASN A 351 4.88 20.23 3.14
N GLY A 352 4.85 21.05 2.10
CA GLY A 352 5.96 21.92 1.73
C GLY A 352 7.18 21.21 1.14
N ARG A 353 7.08 19.94 0.74
CA ARG A 353 8.20 19.16 0.18
C ARG A 353 7.84 18.51 -1.14
N PHE A 354 8.75 18.58 -2.09
CA PHE A 354 8.66 17.93 -3.40
C PHE A 354 9.81 16.93 -3.56
N ARG A 355 9.48 15.72 -4.05
CA ARG A 355 10.44 14.61 -4.13
C ARG A 355 10.53 14.09 -5.55
N ILE A 356 11.75 13.98 -6.05
CA ILE A 356 12.06 13.32 -7.32
C ILE A 356 12.98 12.14 -7.00
N VAL A 357 12.57 10.93 -7.38
CA VAL A 357 13.33 9.70 -7.11
C VAL A 357 13.80 9.05 -8.41
N VAL A 358 15.00 8.47 -8.36
CA VAL A 358 15.47 7.48 -9.34
C VAL A 358 15.27 6.11 -8.70
N GLU A 359 14.55 5.21 -9.36
CA GLU A 359 14.18 3.91 -8.80
C GLU A 359 14.11 2.80 -9.86
N VAL A 360 14.22 1.56 -9.40
CA VAL A 360 13.97 0.35 -10.19
C VAL A 360 12.61 -0.22 -9.81
N VAL A 361 11.73 -0.40 -10.79
CA VAL A 361 10.34 -0.84 -10.58
C VAL A 361 9.93 -1.88 -11.61
N GLY A 362 8.87 -2.63 -11.34
CA GLY A 362 8.36 -3.71 -12.18
C GLY A 362 8.46 -5.06 -11.49
N ASP A 363 7.75 -6.04 -12.02
CA ASP A 363 7.54 -7.34 -11.37
C ASP A 363 7.96 -8.48 -12.29
N LEU A 364 8.23 -9.63 -11.68
CA LEU A 364 8.40 -10.86 -12.42
C LEU A 364 7.03 -11.37 -12.89
N ARG A 365 6.91 -11.74 -14.16
CA ARG A 365 5.74 -12.43 -14.70
C ARG A 365 5.73 -13.86 -14.14
N GLY A 366 4.69 -14.18 -13.36
CA GLY A 366 4.49 -15.50 -12.73
C GLY A 366 5.37 -15.78 -11.50
N GLY A 367 6.19 -14.82 -11.05
CA GLY A 367 6.94 -14.91 -9.80
C GLY A 367 6.16 -14.31 -8.62
N ASP A 368 6.49 -14.72 -7.40
CA ASP A 368 5.89 -14.13 -6.20
C ASP A 368 6.41 -12.70 -5.91
N ARG A 369 5.77 -12.02 -4.95
CA ARG A 369 6.09 -10.64 -4.55
C ARG A 369 7.51 -10.52 -3.97
N GLU A 370 8.02 -11.56 -3.32
CA GLU A 370 9.33 -11.56 -2.67
C GLU A 370 10.46 -11.63 -3.69
N ALA A 371 10.34 -12.50 -4.69
CA ALA A 371 11.27 -12.60 -5.81
C ALA A 371 11.33 -11.29 -6.60
N SER A 372 10.17 -10.69 -6.88
CA SER A 372 10.08 -9.40 -7.58
C SER A 372 10.71 -8.25 -6.78
N LEU A 373 10.61 -8.28 -5.45
CA LEU A 373 11.30 -7.33 -4.58
C LEU A 373 12.81 -7.56 -4.60
N ALA A 374 13.27 -8.79 -4.42
CA ALA A 374 14.70 -9.14 -4.38
C ALA A 374 15.45 -8.69 -5.65
N ILE A 375 14.85 -8.86 -6.83
CA ILE A 375 15.41 -8.38 -8.11
C ILE A 375 15.58 -6.86 -8.10
N ARG A 376 14.52 -6.11 -7.72
CA ARG A 376 14.58 -4.65 -7.67
C ARG A 376 15.66 -4.16 -6.71
N LEU A 377 15.80 -4.82 -5.56
CA LEU A 377 16.84 -4.50 -4.57
C LEU A 377 18.25 -4.70 -5.15
N ARG A 378 18.54 -5.88 -5.72
CA ARG A 378 19.85 -6.18 -6.33
C ARG A 378 20.23 -5.17 -7.41
N HIS A 379 19.28 -4.86 -8.30
CA HIS A 379 19.52 -3.90 -9.39
C HIS A 379 19.74 -2.48 -8.84
N ALA A 380 18.94 -2.06 -7.85
CA ALA A 380 19.09 -0.74 -7.24
C ALA A 380 20.41 -0.60 -6.48
N ASP A 381 20.87 -1.65 -5.77
CA ASP A 381 22.18 -1.68 -5.10
C ASP A 381 23.33 -1.53 -6.11
N ALA A 382 23.28 -2.29 -7.21
CA ALA A 382 24.30 -2.22 -8.25
C ALA A 382 24.34 -0.84 -8.94
N ILE A 383 23.17 -0.22 -9.19
CA ILE A 383 23.09 1.14 -9.73
C ILE A 383 23.65 2.15 -8.73
N ARG A 384 23.32 2.04 -7.43
CA ARG A 384 23.87 2.93 -6.41
C ARG A 384 25.38 2.87 -6.34
N ALA A 385 25.96 1.67 -6.32
CA ALA A 385 27.40 1.51 -6.30
C ALA A 385 28.08 2.15 -7.53
N ALA A 386 27.48 2.03 -8.71
CA ALA A 386 27.99 2.67 -9.94
C ALA A 386 27.90 4.19 -9.88
N LEU A 387 26.79 4.74 -9.36
CA LEU A 387 26.60 6.18 -9.20
C LEU A 387 27.50 6.78 -8.12
N GLU A 388 27.67 6.11 -6.99
CA GLU A 388 28.51 6.55 -5.86
C GLU A 388 29.98 6.64 -6.24
N ALA A 389 30.45 5.77 -7.13
CA ALA A 389 31.81 5.83 -7.65
C ALA A 389 32.12 7.11 -8.46
N VAL A 390 31.09 7.81 -8.97
CA VAL A 390 31.25 8.96 -9.86
C VAL A 390 30.78 10.28 -9.23
N ASP A 391 29.68 10.26 -8.46
CA ASP A 391 29.24 11.40 -7.64
C ASP A 391 28.82 10.90 -6.23
N PRO A 392 29.77 10.82 -5.28
CA PRO A 392 29.48 10.48 -3.89
C PRO A 392 28.51 11.45 -3.20
N GLY A 393 28.33 12.66 -3.77
CA GLY A 393 27.43 13.68 -3.25
C GLY A 393 25.97 13.48 -3.62
N LEU A 394 25.62 12.45 -4.40
CA LEU A 394 24.22 12.13 -4.71
C LEU A 394 23.43 11.75 -3.46
N PRO A 395 22.15 12.15 -3.36
CA PRO A 395 21.34 11.83 -2.21
C PRO A 395 20.83 10.38 -2.28
N PHE A 396 21.74 9.43 -2.04
CA PHE A 396 21.44 8.00 -2.06
C PHE A 396 20.40 7.60 -1.01
N ARG A 397 19.61 6.58 -1.34
CA ARG A 397 18.63 5.95 -0.45
C ARG A 397 18.72 4.42 -0.56
N ALA A 398 18.25 3.69 0.45
CA ALA A 398 18.23 2.23 0.41
C ALA A 398 17.05 1.70 -0.44
N LYS A 399 16.90 0.37 -0.50
CA LYS A 399 15.82 -0.35 -1.19
C LYS A 399 15.83 -0.19 -2.71
N ALA A 400 14.67 -0.19 -3.36
CA ALA A 400 14.56 -0.03 -4.81
C ALA A 400 14.78 1.43 -5.30
N THR A 401 14.84 2.40 -4.39
CA THR A 401 15.13 3.81 -4.69
C THR A 401 16.63 4.06 -4.68
N CYS A 402 17.23 4.33 -5.83
CA CYS A 402 18.66 4.58 -5.95
C CYS A 402 19.03 5.96 -5.39
N VAL A 403 18.32 7.02 -5.81
CA VAL A 403 18.60 8.42 -5.47
C VAL A 403 17.29 9.15 -5.19
N ARG A 404 17.27 10.06 -4.20
CA ARG A 404 16.11 10.90 -3.88
C ARG A 404 16.51 12.36 -3.74
N PHE A 405 16.09 13.19 -4.69
CA PHE A 405 16.20 14.64 -4.62
C PHE A 405 15.01 15.21 -3.84
N ASP A 406 15.30 15.87 -2.72
CA ASP A 406 14.32 16.60 -1.92
C ASP A 406 14.42 18.10 -2.25
N VAL A 407 13.30 18.70 -2.69
CA VAL A 407 13.17 20.14 -2.95
C VAL A 407 12.17 20.72 -1.96
N GLU A 408 12.62 21.67 -1.14
CA GLU A 408 11.77 22.38 -0.19
C GLU A 408 10.91 23.42 -0.94
N VAL A 409 9.60 23.27 -0.86
CA VAL A 409 8.57 24.11 -1.50
C VAL A 409 7.58 24.63 -0.45
N PRO A 410 8.03 25.39 0.57
CA PRO A 410 7.22 25.74 1.74
C PRO A 410 5.97 26.58 1.42
N ALA A 411 5.90 27.23 0.26
CA ALA A 411 4.71 27.94 -0.19
C ALA A 411 3.59 27.00 -0.70
N ILE A 412 3.91 25.73 -0.94
CA ILE A 412 3.01 24.70 -1.48
C ILE A 412 2.79 23.63 -0.40
N ASP A 413 1.98 23.98 0.59
CA ASP A 413 1.64 23.09 1.71
C ASP A 413 0.47 22.15 1.39
N LYS A 414 -0.53 22.67 0.64
CA LYS A 414 -1.74 21.96 0.22
C LYS A 414 -1.86 21.89 -1.30
N VAL A 415 -2.66 20.94 -1.78
CA VAL A 415 -2.88 20.68 -3.22
C VAL A 415 -3.39 21.92 -3.94
N GLU A 416 -4.26 22.71 -3.32
CA GLU A 416 -4.85 23.92 -3.91
C GLU A 416 -3.82 25.05 -4.13
N GLY A 417 -2.69 25.00 -3.41
CA GLY A 417 -1.61 25.99 -3.52
C GLY A 417 -0.60 25.69 -4.64
N ASP A 418 -0.67 24.51 -5.27
CA ASP A 418 0.28 24.05 -6.29
C ASP A 418 -0.06 24.58 -7.70
N THR A 419 0.03 25.90 -7.85
CA THR A 419 -0.21 26.63 -9.10
C THR A 419 1.09 26.88 -9.88
N ASP A 420 1.00 27.22 -11.17
CA ASP A 420 2.17 27.56 -12.00
C ASP A 420 2.97 28.75 -11.43
N GLU A 421 2.26 29.75 -10.92
CA GLU A 421 2.87 30.95 -10.32
C GLU A 421 3.65 30.60 -9.05
N ALA A 422 3.08 29.76 -8.18
CA ALA A 422 3.74 29.29 -6.96
C ALA A 422 4.94 28.38 -7.29
N ALA A 423 4.82 27.51 -8.30
CA ALA A 423 5.87 26.59 -8.72
C ALA A 423 7.07 27.33 -9.35
N ALA A 424 6.83 28.41 -10.09
CA ALA A 424 7.86 29.16 -10.82
C ALA A 424 9.03 29.61 -9.93
N ALA A 425 8.76 29.90 -8.65
CA ALA A 425 9.79 30.28 -7.67
C ALA A 425 10.84 29.18 -7.42
N TYR A 426 10.51 27.92 -7.70
CA TYR A 426 11.36 26.75 -7.44
C TYR A 426 12.09 26.23 -8.68
N ARG A 427 11.95 26.89 -9.84
CA ARG A 427 12.65 26.52 -11.09
C ARG A 427 14.15 26.31 -10.91
N PRO A 428 14.92 27.19 -10.23
CA PRO A 428 16.37 27.00 -10.09
C PRO A 428 16.74 25.71 -9.35
N ALA A 429 15.94 25.31 -8.36
CA ALA A 429 16.17 24.06 -7.63
C ALA A 429 15.89 22.84 -8.52
N LEU A 430 14.84 22.90 -9.35
CA LEU A 430 14.52 21.83 -10.30
C LEU A 430 15.56 21.71 -11.42
N GLU A 431 16.08 22.83 -11.91
CA GLU A 431 17.18 22.85 -12.90
C GLU A 431 18.45 22.22 -12.34
N GLN A 432 18.75 22.45 -11.06
CA GLN A 432 19.86 21.75 -10.39
C GLN A 432 19.62 20.24 -10.34
N VAL A 433 18.40 19.78 -10.04
CA VAL A 433 18.09 18.34 -10.09
C VAL A 433 18.30 17.77 -11.49
N ALA A 434 17.79 18.45 -12.52
CA ALA A 434 17.98 18.02 -13.91
C ALA A 434 19.46 17.95 -14.32
N ALA A 435 20.25 18.95 -13.94
CA ALA A 435 21.69 18.96 -14.21
C ALA A 435 22.42 17.79 -13.53
N ARG A 436 22.05 17.45 -12.29
CA ARG A 436 22.63 16.30 -11.58
C ARG A 436 22.26 14.97 -12.20
N VAL A 437 21.02 14.80 -12.66
CA VAL A 437 20.59 13.61 -13.41
C VAL A 437 21.35 13.51 -14.73
N THR A 438 21.49 14.63 -15.46
CA THR A 438 22.25 14.68 -16.71
C THR A 438 23.71 14.28 -16.50
N GLY A 439 24.30 14.73 -15.39
CA GLY A 439 25.69 14.41 -15.02
C GLY A 439 25.99 12.92 -14.83
N VAL A 440 24.96 12.08 -14.61
CA VAL A 440 25.14 10.63 -14.40
C VAL A 440 24.70 9.77 -15.58
N GLU A 441 24.18 10.35 -16.66
CA GLU A 441 23.66 9.59 -17.81
C GLU A 441 24.71 8.67 -18.43
N ALA A 442 25.95 9.14 -18.60
CA ALA A 442 27.04 8.34 -19.18
C ALA A 442 27.34 7.08 -18.35
N VAL A 443 27.33 7.20 -17.02
CA VAL A 443 27.57 6.08 -16.09
C VAL A 443 26.43 5.07 -16.20
N LEU A 444 25.18 5.55 -16.28
CA LEU A 444 24.02 4.68 -16.39
C LEU A 444 23.98 3.94 -17.73
N ILE A 445 24.40 4.58 -18.82
CA ILE A 445 24.55 3.92 -20.14
C ILE A 445 25.59 2.80 -20.05
N ASP A 446 26.78 3.11 -19.53
CA ASP A 446 27.87 2.13 -19.40
C ASP A 446 27.47 0.95 -18.51
N TRP A 447 26.81 1.24 -17.38
CA TRP A 447 26.27 0.23 -16.48
C TRP A 447 25.23 -0.67 -17.17
N CYS A 448 24.30 -0.08 -17.94
CA CYS A 448 23.31 -0.86 -18.71
C CYS A 448 23.97 -1.75 -19.77
N ALA A 449 25.09 -1.33 -20.35
CA ALA A 449 25.80 -2.11 -21.36
C ALA A 449 26.68 -3.22 -20.77
N SER A 450 27.19 -3.05 -19.54
CA SER A 450 28.27 -3.91 -19.00
C SER A 450 27.89 -4.74 -17.77
N VAL A 451 27.01 -4.23 -16.91
CA VAL A 451 26.64 -4.85 -15.63
C VAL A 451 25.25 -5.46 -15.69
N LEU A 452 24.28 -4.72 -16.23
CA LEU A 452 22.89 -5.17 -16.34
C LEU A 452 22.73 -6.53 -17.04
N PRO A 453 23.43 -6.85 -18.16
CA PRO A 453 23.29 -8.16 -18.79
C PRO A 453 23.67 -9.31 -17.86
N LYS A 454 24.76 -9.15 -17.09
CA LYS A 454 25.25 -10.17 -16.14
C LYS A 454 24.30 -10.36 -14.97
N LEU A 455 23.69 -9.27 -14.49
CA LEU A 455 22.68 -9.35 -13.45
C LEU A 455 21.47 -10.13 -13.96
N LEU A 456 21.00 -9.86 -15.18
CA LEU A 456 19.88 -10.58 -15.78
C LEU A 456 20.19 -12.07 -16.03
N GLU A 457 21.39 -12.42 -16.48
CA GLU A 457 21.81 -13.83 -16.64
C GLU A 457 21.83 -14.60 -15.32
N ASN A 458 22.24 -13.97 -14.20
CA ASN A 458 22.21 -14.59 -12.88
C ASN A 458 20.78 -14.79 -12.34
N GLU A 459 19.76 -14.12 -12.92
CA GLU A 459 18.35 -14.37 -12.59
C GLU A 459 17.81 -15.64 -13.25
N ASP A 460 18.54 -16.25 -14.19
CA ASP A 460 18.17 -17.51 -14.85
C ASP A 460 18.69 -18.77 -14.15
N GLU A 461 19.59 -18.65 -13.18
CA GLU A 461 20.05 -19.79 -12.39
C GLU A 461 18.98 -20.21 -11.37
N PRO A 462 18.46 -21.46 -11.43
CA PRO A 462 17.51 -21.94 -10.43
C PRO A 462 18.20 -22.05 -9.06
N THR A 463 17.77 -21.24 -8.09
CA THR A 463 18.04 -21.47 -6.66
C THR A 463 17.29 -22.69 -6.15
#